data_AF-A0A496AHF4-F1
#
_entry.id   AF-A0A496AHF4-F1
#
_cell.length_a   1.000
_cell.length_b   1.000
_cell.length_c   1.000
_cell.angle_alpha   90.00
_cell.angle_beta   90.00
_cell.angle_gamma   90.00
#
_symmetry.space_group_name_H-M   'P 1'
#
loop_
_entity.id
_entity.type
_entity.pdbx_description
1 polymer ?
#
loop_
_entity_poly.entity_id
_entity_poly.type
_entity_poly.pdbx_seq_one_letter_code
_entity_poly.pdbx_strand_id
1 'polypeptide(L)'
;MGITRGNYNNQISQRGLGGYTLCERCNNNTGSWYGGAFIEWARQSMNILEYTENQPSLYYRFRIFPVRVIKQIACMMFSVNTDEFRCHHQDLVKFVLNREEHYLNPAIKFFAFYNAEGFRMSGGMVKVKTNSFNMDSLEGIGESVDRMRTKIETHHALSELGFPPLGYVLTFDSEPPHSRLVDISYFAKYRYDDLCSIELRLPVLPVDSPYPTDYRSRQELEAP
;
A
#
# COMPACT_ATOMS: atom_id res chain seq x y z
N MET A 1 -2.11 21.40 -11.99
CA MET A 1 -2.59 20.29 -12.85
C MET A 1 -2.82 19.10 -11.94
N GLY A 2 -4.06 18.61 -11.83
CA GLY A 2 -4.43 17.57 -10.87
C GLY A 2 -4.86 16.28 -11.56
N ILE A 3 -4.73 15.16 -10.84
CA ILE A 3 -5.41 13.90 -11.17
C ILE A 3 -6.91 14.15 -11.03
N THR A 4 -7.73 13.98 -12.06
CA THR A 4 -9.21 14.11 -11.97
C THR A 4 -9.86 12.74 -12.13
N ARG A 5 -11.06 12.46 -11.58
CA ARG A 5 -11.84 11.26 -11.94
C ARG A 5 -12.52 11.42 -13.31
N GLY A 6 -12.80 10.31 -13.98
CA GLY A 6 -13.68 10.27 -15.15
C GLY A 6 -15.13 9.96 -14.74
N ASN A 7 -16.09 10.11 -15.65
CA ASN A 7 -17.50 9.83 -15.37
C ASN A 7 -17.73 8.32 -15.13
N TYR A 8 -18.38 7.97 -14.01
CA TYR A 8 -18.68 6.58 -13.65
C TYR A 8 -19.61 5.92 -14.65
N ASN A 9 -19.10 4.91 -15.35
CA ASN A 9 -19.90 3.90 -16.05
C ASN A 9 -19.27 2.54 -15.76
N ASN A 10 -19.93 1.72 -14.93
CA ASN A 10 -19.52 0.33 -14.71
C ASN A 10 -19.77 -0.46 -16.01
N GLN A 11 -18.73 -0.67 -16.79
CA GLN A 11 -18.74 -1.64 -17.88
C GLN A 11 -17.85 -2.82 -17.48
N ILE A 12 -18.47 -3.97 -17.21
CA ILE A 12 -17.75 -5.25 -17.15
C ILE A 12 -17.31 -5.55 -18.58
N SER A 13 -16.10 -5.14 -18.91
CA SER A 13 -15.39 -5.52 -20.14
C SER A 13 -14.27 -6.47 -19.76
N GLN A 14 -13.81 -7.32 -20.69
CA GLN A 14 -12.75 -8.32 -20.55
C GLN A 14 -11.34 -7.73 -20.24
N ARG A 15 -11.28 -6.55 -19.61
CA ARG A 15 -10.08 -5.76 -19.30
C ARG A 15 -9.74 -5.72 -17.80
N GLY A 16 -10.26 -6.67 -17.00
CA GLY A 16 -10.06 -6.72 -15.54
C GLY A 16 -11.05 -5.86 -14.76
N LEU A 17 -10.87 -5.76 -13.42
CA LEU A 17 -11.63 -4.86 -12.55
C LEU A 17 -11.27 -3.40 -12.90
N GLY A 18 -12.23 -2.65 -13.45
CA GLY A 18 -12.00 -1.27 -13.90
C GLY A 18 -13.23 -0.39 -13.80
N GLY A 19 -12.99 0.90 -13.54
CA GLY A 19 -13.94 2.00 -13.62
C GLY A 19 -13.18 3.28 -14.00
N TYR A 20 -13.87 4.29 -14.51
CA TYR A 20 -13.28 5.59 -14.89
C TYR A 20 -12.85 6.39 -13.65
N THR A 21 -11.76 5.95 -13.01
CA THR A 21 -11.30 6.49 -11.71
C THR A 21 -10.19 7.52 -11.85
N LEU A 22 -9.58 7.63 -13.03
CA LEU A 22 -8.61 8.67 -13.39
C LEU A 22 -9.05 9.29 -14.71
N CYS A 23 -8.70 10.55 -14.94
CA CYS A 23 -9.01 11.24 -16.17
C CYS A 23 -8.13 10.69 -17.27
N GLU A 24 -8.61 10.79 -18.50
CA GLU A 24 -7.96 10.21 -19.67
C GLU A 24 -6.47 10.57 -19.73
N ARG A 25 -6.12 11.85 -19.55
CA ARG A 25 -4.73 12.30 -19.55
C ARG A 25 -3.90 11.64 -18.45
N CYS A 26 -4.39 11.61 -17.22
CA CYS A 26 -3.62 11.03 -16.11
C CYS A 26 -3.48 9.52 -16.30
N ASN A 27 -4.56 8.84 -16.67
CA ASN A 27 -4.57 7.40 -16.94
C ASN A 27 -3.60 7.02 -18.07
N ASN A 28 -3.60 7.76 -19.18
CA ASN A 28 -2.72 7.51 -20.31
C ASN A 28 -1.25 7.79 -19.97
N ASN A 29 -0.98 8.90 -19.27
CA ASN A 29 0.37 9.25 -18.84
C ASN A 29 0.92 8.20 -17.86
N THR A 30 0.24 7.94 -16.76
CA THR A 30 0.76 7.04 -15.72
C THR A 30 0.82 5.59 -16.20
N GLY A 31 -0.16 5.15 -16.98
CA GLY A 31 -0.17 3.83 -17.62
C GLY A 31 1.03 3.64 -18.56
N SER A 32 1.34 4.63 -19.40
CA SER A 32 2.52 4.56 -20.29
C SER A 32 3.85 4.72 -19.55
N TRP A 33 3.92 5.53 -18.49
CA TRP A 33 5.15 5.81 -17.76
C TRP A 33 5.55 4.71 -16.78
N TYR A 34 4.58 4.10 -16.10
CA TYR A 34 4.85 3.24 -14.93
C TYR A 34 4.28 1.82 -15.09
N GLY A 35 3.22 1.66 -15.89
CA GLY A 35 2.47 0.40 -15.99
C GLY A 35 3.34 -0.82 -16.35
N GLY A 36 4.25 -0.68 -17.32
CA GLY A 36 5.14 -1.79 -17.69
C GLY A 36 6.05 -2.28 -16.56
N ALA A 37 6.58 -1.35 -15.75
CA ALA A 37 7.42 -1.71 -14.61
C ALA A 37 6.61 -2.40 -13.50
N PHE A 38 5.37 -1.95 -13.28
CA PHE A 38 4.46 -2.58 -12.33
C PHE A 38 4.02 -3.98 -12.77
N ILE A 39 3.76 -4.18 -14.06
CA ILE A 39 3.44 -5.51 -14.62
C ILE A 39 4.57 -6.49 -14.32
N GLU A 40 5.83 -6.09 -14.52
CA GLU A 40 6.97 -6.97 -14.25
C GLU A 40 7.16 -7.25 -12.75
N TRP A 41 6.85 -6.28 -11.89
CA TRP A 41 6.81 -6.45 -10.43
C TRP A 41 5.72 -7.45 -9.99
N ALA A 42 4.52 -7.33 -10.56
CA ALA A 42 3.42 -8.25 -10.29
C ALA A 42 3.71 -9.66 -10.82
N ARG A 43 4.25 -9.78 -12.04
CA ARG A 43 4.61 -11.07 -12.64
C ARG A 43 5.66 -11.81 -11.82
N GLN A 44 6.72 -11.12 -11.38
CA GLN A 44 7.72 -11.72 -10.49
C GLN A 44 7.09 -12.21 -9.18
N SER A 45 6.17 -11.42 -8.60
CA SER A 45 5.46 -11.80 -7.39
C SER A 45 4.57 -13.02 -7.57
N MET A 46 3.83 -13.09 -8.67
CA MET A 46 2.99 -14.26 -9.00
C MET A 46 3.84 -15.52 -9.15
N ASN A 47 4.94 -15.44 -9.92
CA ASN A 47 5.84 -16.57 -10.09
C ASN A 47 6.38 -17.08 -8.75
N ILE A 48 6.76 -16.17 -7.83
CA ILE A 48 7.22 -16.56 -6.49
C ILE A 48 6.13 -17.29 -5.73
N LEU A 49 4.89 -16.79 -5.74
CA LEU A 49 3.77 -17.46 -5.08
C LEU A 49 3.49 -18.85 -5.66
N GLU A 50 3.51 -18.99 -6.98
CA GLU A 50 3.32 -20.27 -7.66
C GLU A 50 4.43 -21.27 -7.30
N TYR A 51 5.69 -20.87 -7.39
CA TYR A 51 6.83 -21.75 -7.10
C TYR A 51 6.94 -22.15 -5.62
N THR A 52 6.39 -21.34 -4.72
CA THR A 52 6.43 -21.57 -3.28
C THR A 52 5.14 -22.16 -2.74
N GLU A 53 4.16 -22.45 -3.60
CA GLU A 53 2.84 -22.92 -3.22
C GLU A 53 2.19 -22.01 -2.15
N ASN A 54 2.29 -20.69 -2.36
CA ASN A 54 1.86 -19.64 -1.44
C ASN A 54 2.56 -19.64 -0.07
N GLN A 55 3.73 -20.27 0.07
CA GLN A 55 4.52 -20.31 1.30
C GLN A 55 5.96 -19.76 1.13
N PRO A 56 6.13 -18.51 0.63
CA PRO A 56 7.45 -17.91 0.50
C PRO A 56 8.08 -17.67 1.87
N SER A 57 9.28 -18.24 2.09
CA SER A 57 10.00 -18.14 3.38
C SER A 57 11.32 -17.38 3.32
N LEU A 58 11.86 -17.13 2.12
CA LEU A 58 13.18 -16.51 1.88
C LEU A 58 13.06 -15.04 1.45
N TYR A 59 14.20 -14.37 1.34
CA TYR A 59 14.32 -13.14 0.57
C TYR A 59 14.37 -13.49 -0.93
N TYR A 60 13.44 -12.94 -1.70
CA TYR A 60 13.39 -13.09 -3.14
C TYR A 60 13.90 -11.84 -3.83
N ARG A 61 14.65 -12.03 -4.91
CA ARG A 61 15.24 -10.95 -5.69
C ARG A 61 14.27 -10.48 -6.76
N PHE A 62 13.99 -9.19 -6.75
CA PHE A 62 13.19 -8.49 -7.74
C PHE A 62 14.09 -7.63 -8.62
N ARG A 63 14.01 -7.79 -9.94
CA ARG A 63 14.66 -6.88 -10.89
C ARG A 63 13.62 -5.90 -11.42
N ILE A 64 13.65 -4.66 -10.92
CA ILE A 64 12.59 -3.67 -11.13
C ILE A 64 13.12 -2.24 -11.27
N PHE A 65 12.27 -1.35 -11.79
CA PHE A 65 12.44 0.10 -11.68
C PHE A 65 11.67 0.62 -10.45
N PRO A 66 12.31 0.79 -9.27
CA PRO A 66 11.61 0.88 -8.00
C PRO A 66 10.64 2.07 -7.94
N VAL A 67 11.10 3.25 -8.37
CA VAL A 67 10.27 4.46 -8.32
C VAL A 67 9.07 4.37 -9.26
N ARG A 68 9.19 3.67 -10.40
CA ARG A 68 8.06 3.46 -11.32
C ARG A 68 7.02 2.53 -10.68
N VAL A 69 7.46 1.49 -9.98
CA VAL A 69 6.56 0.58 -9.26
C VAL A 69 5.76 1.33 -8.20
N ILE A 70 6.41 2.06 -7.29
CA ILE A 70 5.71 2.78 -6.23
C ILE A 70 4.83 3.92 -6.76
N LYS A 71 5.20 4.58 -7.86
CA LYS A 71 4.33 5.56 -8.53
C LYS A 71 3.08 4.92 -9.11
N GLN A 72 3.18 3.73 -9.71
CA GLN A 72 1.99 3.00 -10.18
C GLN A 72 1.10 2.59 -9.01
N ILE A 73 1.67 2.14 -7.88
CA ILE A 73 0.92 1.84 -6.65
C ILE A 73 0.18 3.11 -6.18
N ALA A 74 0.85 4.26 -6.14
CA ALA A 74 0.22 5.52 -5.80
C ALA A 74 -0.93 5.90 -6.75
N CYS A 75 -0.80 5.65 -8.07
CA CYS A 75 -1.92 5.81 -9.01
C CYS A 75 -3.12 4.93 -8.62
N MET A 76 -2.86 3.67 -8.25
CA MET A 76 -3.91 2.74 -7.82
C MET A 76 -4.56 3.22 -6.52
N MET A 77 -3.80 3.82 -5.59
CA MET A 77 -4.34 4.45 -4.39
C MET A 77 -5.28 5.61 -4.73
N PHE A 78 -4.94 6.48 -5.69
CA PHE A 78 -5.87 7.50 -6.16
C PHE A 78 -7.15 6.91 -6.77
N SER A 79 -7.06 5.76 -7.46
CA SER A 79 -8.22 5.09 -8.04
C SER A 79 -9.19 4.52 -7.00
N VAL A 80 -8.71 4.05 -5.84
CA VAL A 80 -9.56 3.46 -4.79
C VAL A 80 -10.07 4.47 -3.77
N ASN A 81 -9.49 5.67 -3.71
CA ASN A 81 -9.93 6.75 -2.83
C ASN A 81 -10.90 7.72 -3.52
N THR A 82 -11.53 8.60 -2.73
CA THR A 82 -12.44 9.64 -3.23
C THR A 82 -11.68 10.83 -3.85
N ASP A 83 -12.38 11.71 -4.56
CA ASP A 83 -11.77 12.89 -5.18
C ASP A 83 -11.22 13.90 -4.18
N GLU A 84 -11.67 13.86 -2.92
CA GLU A 84 -11.12 14.68 -1.85
C GLU A 84 -9.70 14.24 -1.45
N PHE A 85 -9.33 12.98 -1.69
CA PHE A 85 -8.02 12.44 -1.33
C PHE A 85 -6.88 13.21 -2.02
N ARG A 86 -6.99 13.46 -3.32
CA ARG A 86 -6.04 14.30 -4.06
C ARG A 86 -6.00 15.74 -3.57
N CYS A 87 -7.09 16.27 -3.02
CA CYS A 87 -7.12 17.62 -2.48
C CYS A 87 -6.25 17.74 -1.22
N HIS A 88 -6.25 16.69 -0.39
CA HIS A 88 -5.48 16.63 0.86
C HIS A 88 -4.02 16.15 0.66
N HIS A 89 -3.71 15.47 -0.44
CA HIS A 89 -2.39 14.87 -0.69
C HIS A 89 -1.75 15.37 -2.01
N GLN A 90 -1.57 16.69 -2.12
CA GLN A 90 -1.01 17.34 -3.31
C GLN A 90 0.45 16.96 -3.58
N ASP A 91 1.22 16.66 -2.53
CA ASP A 91 2.58 16.13 -2.63
C ASP A 91 2.60 14.77 -3.32
N LEU A 92 1.67 13.88 -2.99
CA LEU A 92 1.52 12.60 -3.67
C LEU A 92 1.03 12.75 -5.12
N VAL A 93 0.16 13.74 -5.39
CA VAL A 93 -0.22 14.10 -6.77
C VAL A 93 1.00 14.55 -7.57
N LYS A 94 1.84 15.43 -7.00
CA LYS A 94 3.09 15.89 -7.63
C LYS A 94 4.02 14.71 -7.90
N PHE A 95 4.20 13.83 -6.93
CA PHE A 95 5.03 12.63 -7.04
C PHE A 95 4.61 11.74 -8.22
N VAL A 96 3.31 11.53 -8.40
CA VAL A 96 2.77 10.70 -9.48
C VAL A 96 2.82 11.40 -10.84
N LEU A 97 2.46 12.69 -10.91
CA LEU A 97 2.32 13.42 -12.17
C LEU A 97 3.61 14.06 -12.70
N ASN A 98 4.69 14.07 -11.92
CA ASN A 98 6.02 14.44 -12.39
C ASN A 98 6.91 13.20 -12.48
N ARG A 99 7.25 12.78 -13.69
CA ARG A 99 8.02 11.55 -13.97
C ARG A 99 9.35 11.49 -13.20
N GLU A 100 10.06 12.63 -13.14
CA GLU A 100 11.39 12.73 -12.53
C GLU A 100 11.36 12.99 -11.02
N GLU A 101 10.18 13.25 -10.44
CA GLU A 101 10.05 13.43 -9.00
C GLU A 101 10.42 12.13 -8.28
N HIS A 102 11.40 12.22 -7.40
CA HIS A 102 11.81 11.16 -6.50
C HIS A 102 11.89 11.79 -5.11
N TYR A 103 11.83 10.94 -4.09
CA TYR A 103 11.50 11.24 -2.70
C TYR A 103 10.01 11.50 -2.46
N LEU A 104 9.50 10.84 -1.43
CA LEU A 104 8.19 11.09 -0.86
C LEU A 104 8.37 11.99 0.36
N ASN A 105 7.31 12.71 0.70
CA ASN A 105 7.15 13.24 2.05
C ASN A 105 7.32 12.08 3.06
N PRO A 106 8.23 12.19 4.06
CA PRO A 106 8.48 11.10 5.02
C PRO A 106 7.25 10.64 5.81
N ALA A 107 6.23 11.49 5.92
CA ALA A 107 4.92 11.18 6.48
C ALA A 107 4.18 10.07 5.71
N ILE A 108 4.47 9.91 4.41
CA ILE A 108 3.78 8.99 3.53
C ILE A 108 4.53 7.66 3.50
N LYS A 109 3.84 6.58 3.88
CA LYS A 109 4.38 5.23 3.89
C LYS A 109 3.60 4.28 3.00
N PHE A 110 4.33 3.54 2.17
CA PHE A 110 3.81 2.44 1.37
C PHE A 110 4.32 1.13 1.92
N PHE A 111 3.41 0.20 2.16
CA PHE A 111 3.71 -1.15 2.56
C PHE A 111 3.24 -2.14 1.50
N ALA A 112 3.92 -3.28 1.41
CA ALA A 112 3.56 -4.38 0.54
C ALA A 112 3.53 -5.72 1.29
N PHE A 113 2.70 -6.62 0.78
CA PHE A 113 2.61 -8.02 1.18
C PHE A 113 2.15 -8.86 -0.01
N TYR A 114 2.35 -10.17 0.04
CA TYR A 114 1.75 -11.07 -0.94
C TYR A 114 0.29 -11.32 -0.61
N ASN A 115 -0.56 -11.21 -1.63
CA ASN A 115 -1.95 -11.61 -1.55
C ASN A 115 -2.18 -12.82 -2.48
N ALA A 116 -2.35 -14.00 -1.90
CA ALA A 116 -2.55 -15.23 -2.68
C ALA A 116 -3.96 -15.32 -3.27
N GLU A 117 -4.97 -14.79 -2.57
CA GLU A 117 -6.37 -14.93 -2.95
C GLU A 117 -7.26 -13.80 -2.41
N GLY A 118 -8.49 -13.71 -2.92
CA GLY A 118 -9.46 -12.71 -2.46
C GLY A 118 -9.15 -11.29 -2.94
N PHE A 119 -10.06 -10.38 -2.64
CA PHE A 119 -9.99 -8.99 -3.10
C PHE A 119 -10.40 -8.05 -1.99
N ARG A 120 -9.62 -7.00 -1.77
CA ARG A 120 -9.90 -5.94 -0.80
C ARG A 120 -9.62 -4.58 -1.41
N MET A 121 -10.59 -3.68 -1.31
CA MET A 121 -10.39 -2.26 -1.55
C MET A 121 -10.96 -1.49 -0.37
N SER A 122 -10.13 -0.68 0.28
CA SER A 122 -10.56 0.26 1.29
C SER A 122 -9.94 1.62 1.01
N GLY A 123 -10.79 2.55 0.58
CA GLY A 123 -10.46 3.95 0.39
C GLY A 123 -11.21 4.82 1.41
N GLY A 124 -10.59 5.93 1.81
CA GLY A 124 -11.09 6.83 2.85
C GLY A 124 -10.39 6.64 4.20
N MET A 125 -10.47 7.65 5.09
CA MET A 125 -9.84 7.60 6.41
C MET A 125 -10.40 6.43 7.25
N VAL A 126 -9.70 5.30 7.26
CA VAL A 126 -10.03 4.19 8.16
C VAL A 126 -9.44 4.49 9.53
N LYS A 127 -10.29 4.73 10.53
CA LYS A 127 -9.85 4.87 11.92
C LYS A 127 -9.37 3.51 12.45
N VAL A 128 -8.09 3.22 12.30
CA VAL A 128 -7.46 2.04 12.91
C VAL A 128 -7.08 2.38 14.35
N LYS A 129 -7.60 1.61 15.32
CA LYS A 129 -7.18 1.72 16.72
C LYS A 129 -5.87 0.96 16.90
N THR A 130 -4.75 1.66 16.96
CA THR A 130 -3.48 1.06 17.41
C THR A 130 -3.28 1.36 18.90
N ASN A 131 -2.79 0.36 19.63
CA ASN A 131 -2.37 0.55 21.02
C ASN A 131 -0.92 1.02 21.01
N SER A 132 -0.68 2.32 21.03
CA SER A 132 0.68 2.88 21.13
C SER A 132 1.03 3.20 22.59
N PHE A 133 2.24 2.82 23.01
CA PHE A 133 2.83 3.19 24.30
C PHE A 133 3.72 4.43 24.09
N ASN A 134 3.49 5.50 24.86
CA ASN A 134 4.44 6.62 24.92
C ASN A 134 5.50 6.31 25.99
N MET A 135 6.75 6.12 25.57
CA MET A 135 7.91 5.97 26.47
C MET A 135 8.47 7.31 26.94
N ASP A 136 8.12 8.43 26.30
CA ASP A 136 8.65 9.77 26.58
C ASP A 136 8.21 10.35 27.93
N SER A 137 7.33 9.65 28.66
CA SER A 137 6.82 10.05 29.97
C SER A 137 7.39 9.22 31.14
N LEU A 138 8.42 8.39 30.92
CA LEU A 138 8.94 7.44 31.91
C LEU A 138 10.39 7.72 32.38
N GLU A 139 10.83 8.97 32.43
CA GLU A 139 11.93 9.33 33.33
C GLU A 139 11.40 9.38 34.77
N GLY A 140 11.66 8.31 35.55
CA GLY A 140 11.62 8.37 37.01
C GLY A 140 10.53 7.62 37.76
N ILE A 141 9.81 6.66 37.18
CA ILE A 141 8.84 5.85 37.93
C ILE A 141 9.18 4.36 37.83
N GLY A 142 9.95 3.90 38.81
CA GLY A 142 10.12 2.49 39.11
C GLY A 142 8.78 1.82 39.44
N GLU A 143 8.66 0.55 39.03
CA GLU A 143 7.74 -0.48 39.51
C GLU A 143 6.21 -0.25 39.41
N SER A 144 5.72 0.87 38.85
CA SER A 144 4.27 1.10 38.63
C SER A 144 3.85 1.22 37.16
N VAL A 145 4.68 0.76 36.22
CA VAL A 145 4.55 0.95 34.76
C VAL A 145 3.28 0.33 34.17
N ASP A 146 2.69 -0.69 34.80
CA ASP A 146 1.56 -1.42 34.20
C ASP A 146 0.20 -0.71 34.36
N ARG A 147 0.11 0.34 35.21
CA ARG A 147 -1.15 1.01 35.57
C ARG A 147 -1.44 2.33 34.86
N MET A 148 -0.52 2.87 34.07
CA MET A 148 -0.75 4.09 33.25
C MET A 148 -0.64 3.78 31.75
N ARG A 149 -1.42 2.80 31.26
CA ARG A 149 -1.70 2.69 29.83
C ARG A 149 -2.63 3.83 29.40
N THR A 150 -2.06 4.99 29.10
CA THR A 150 -2.79 6.03 28.38
C THR A 150 -3.06 5.49 26.97
N LYS A 151 -4.31 5.05 26.71
CA LYS A 151 -4.75 4.69 25.36
C LYS A 151 -4.70 5.94 24.49
N ILE A 152 -3.66 6.09 23.68
CA ILE A 152 -3.62 7.13 22.66
C ILE A 152 -4.37 6.57 21.46
N GLU A 153 -5.54 7.15 21.16
CA GLU A 153 -6.30 6.84 19.94
C GLU A 153 -5.66 7.55 18.75
N THR A 154 -4.64 6.94 18.15
CA THR A 154 -4.06 7.48 16.92
C THR A 154 -4.97 7.18 15.74
N HIS A 155 -5.43 8.25 15.08
CA HIS A 155 -6.27 8.17 13.89
C HIS A 155 -5.37 8.22 12.66
N HIS A 156 -5.26 7.11 11.93
CA HIS A 156 -4.43 7.07 10.72
C HIS A 156 -5.30 7.16 9.47
N ALA A 157 -4.95 8.04 8.54
CA ALA A 157 -5.49 7.95 7.19
C ALA A 157 -4.84 6.73 6.53
N LEU A 158 -5.66 5.77 6.12
CA LEU A 158 -5.21 4.51 5.56
C LEU A 158 -5.95 4.21 4.27
N SER A 159 -5.23 3.74 3.27
CA SER A 159 -5.83 3.13 2.09
C SER A 159 -5.22 1.75 1.87
N GLU A 160 -6.07 0.76 1.61
CA GLU A 160 -5.65 -0.61 1.37
C GLU A 160 -6.19 -1.12 0.04
N LEU A 161 -5.33 -1.82 -0.69
CA LEU A 161 -5.68 -2.50 -1.93
C LEU A 161 -5.02 -3.88 -1.94
N GLY A 162 -5.83 -4.94 -1.86
CA GLY A 162 -5.42 -6.33 -1.99
C GLY A 162 -6.01 -6.94 -3.25
N PHE A 163 -5.16 -7.37 -4.19
CA PHE A 163 -5.57 -8.14 -5.38
C PHE A 163 -4.41 -9.03 -5.83
N PRO A 164 -4.61 -10.34 -6.07
CA PRO A 164 -3.51 -11.24 -6.38
C PRO A 164 -2.62 -10.72 -7.52
N PRO A 165 -1.29 -10.79 -7.37
CA PRO A 165 -0.54 -11.51 -6.33
C PRO A 165 -0.14 -10.68 -5.09
N LEU A 166 -0.58 -9.43 -5.00
CA LEU A 166 -0.01 -8.45 -4.05
C LEU A 166 -1.08 -7.63 -3.35
N GLY A 167 -0.74 -7.21 -2.13
CA GLY A 167 -1.50 -6.21 -1.41
C GLY A 167 -0.62 -5.03 -1.03
N TYR A 168 -1.25 -3.87 -0.93
CA TYR A 168 -0.61 -2.61 -0.63
C TYR A 168 -1.39 -1.86 0.44
N VAL A 169 -0.65 -1.20 1.33
CA VAL A 169 -1.21 -0.28 2.33
C VAL A 169 -0.49 1.05 2.20
N LEU A 170 -1.26 2.13 2.11
CA LEU A 170 -0.78 3.50 2.17
C LEU A 170 -1.20 4.11 3.51
N THR A 171 -0.25 4.69 4.24
CA THR A 171 -0.52 5.42 5.48
C THR A 171 0.10 6.81 5.47
N PHE A 172 -0.41 7.65 6.36
CA PHE A 172 0.05 9.03 6.59
C PHE A 172 0.30 9.23 8.08
N ASP A 173 1.48 9.77 8.43
CA ASP A 173 1.89 10.11 9.80
C ASP A 173 1.57 8.99 10.80
N SER A 174 1.99 7.77 10.47
CA SER A 174 1.70 6.58 11.27
C SER A 174 2.87 5.60 11.33
N GLU A 175 2.89 4.85 12.42
CA GLU A 175 3.57 3.55 12.46
C GLU A 175 2.88 2.55 11.52
N PRO A 176 3.56 1.45 11.13
CA PRO A 176 2.95 0.39 10.35
C PRO A 176 1.71 -0.16 11.07
N PRO A 177 0.55 -0.26 10.40
CA PRO A 177 -0.69 -0.69 11.05
C PRO A 177 -0.66 -2.18 11.43
N HIS A 178 0.27 -2.94 10.86
CA HIS A 178 0.50 -4.34 11.21
C HIS A 178 1.99 -4.67 11.09
N SER A 179 2.56 -5.35 12.08
CA SER A 179 4.02 -5.61 12.19
C SER A 179 4.61 -6.45 11.06
N ARG A 180 3.80 -7.33 10.45
CA ARG A 180 4.19 -8.14 9.28
C ARG A 180 4.37 -7.33 7.98
N LEU A 181 3.78 -6.14 7.86
CA LEU A 181 3.84 -5.36 6.62
C LEU A 181 5.27 -4.89 6.31
N VAL A 182 5.67 -4.93 5.02
CA VAL A 182 7.03 -4.55 4.60
C VAL A 182 7.02 -3.15 3.99
N ASP A 183 7.78 -2.23 4.57
CA ASP A 183 7.93 -0.85 4.07
C ASP A 183 8.69 -0.86 2.73
N ILE A 184 8.03 -0.40 1.66
CA ILE A 184 8.60 -0.22 0.32
C ILE A 184 8.74 1.26 -0.05
N SER A 185 8.47 2.20 0.87
CA SER A 185 8.55 3.65 0.65
C SER A 185 9.92 4.10 0.16
N TYR A 186 10.98 3.36 0.52
CA TYR A 186 12.34 3.63 0.06
C TYR A 186 12.50 3.46 -1.47
N PHE A 187 11.56 2.82 -2.16
CA PHE A 187 11.50 2.79 -3.63
C PHE A 187 11.45 4.20 -4.22
N ALA A 188 10.88 5.16 -3.49
CA ALA A 188 10.86 6.55 -3.92
C ALA A 188 12.24 7.21 -3.95
N LYS A 189 13.29 6.63 -3.34
CA LYS A 189 14.64 7.21 -3.32
C LYS A 189 15.41 7.00 -4.63
N TYR A 190 14.93 6.11 -5.50
CA TYR A 190 15.56 5.80 -6.78
C TYR A 190 15.13 6.78 -7.87
N ARG A 191 15.96 6.94 -8.90
CA ARG A 191 15.65 7.74 -10.08
C ARG A 191 14.76 6.98 -11.05
N TYR A 192 14.12 7.70 -11.97
CA TYR A 192 13.15 7.14 -12.90
C TYR A 192 13.69 5.97 -13.74
N ASP A 193 14.96 6.04 -14.16
CA ASP A 193 15.60 5.03 -15.02
C ASP A 193 16.50 4.03 -14.27
N ASP A 194 16.47 4.05 -12.93
CA ASP A 194 17.28 3.13 -12.13
C ASP A 194 16.66 1.73 -12.17
N LEU A 195 17.31 0.81 -12.88
CA LEU A 195 17.00 -0.62 -12.85
C LEU A 195 17.81 -1.29 -11.73
N CYS A 196 17.12 -1.80 -10.72
CA CYS A 196 17.75 -2.33 -9.51
C CYS A 196 17.38 -3.79 -9.28
N SER A 197 18.27 -4.50 -8.57
CA SER A 197 17.96 -5.77 -7.94
C SER A 197 17.72 -5.55 -6.45
N ILE A 198 16.47 -5.72 -6.02
CA ILE A 198 16.04 -5.51 -4.63
C ILE A 198 15.64 -6.86 -4.04
N GLU A 199 16.12 -7.16 -2.84
CA GLU A 199 15.77 -8.39 -2.14
C GLU A 199 14.70 -8.09 -1.09
N LEU A 200 13.57 -8.79 -1.17
CA LEU A 200 12.43 -8.60 -0.28
C LEU A 200 11.94 -9.94 0.26
N ARG A 201 11.55 -9.94 1.53
CA ARG A 201 10.81 -11.03 2.17
C ARG A 201 9.42 -10.54 2.51
N LEU A 202 8.50 -10.66 1.56
CA LEU A 202 7.10 -10.29 1.77
C LEU A 202 6.36 -11.47 2.42
N PRO A 203 5.57 -11.24 3.49
CA PRO A 203 4.69 -12.28 4.00
C PRO A 203 3.46 -12.45 3.10
N VAL A 204 2.87 -13.63 3.13
CA VAL A 204 1.50 -13.85 2.61
C VAL A 204 0.52 -13.47 3.70
N LEU A 205 -0.36 -12.50 3.42
CA LEU A 205 -1.37 -12.04 4.37
C LEU A 205 -2.78 -12.26 3.79
N PRO A 206 -3.69 -12.94 4.54
CA PRO A 206 -5.08 -13.13 4.11
C PRO A 206 -5.84 -11.80 4.15
N VAL A 207 -6.77 -11.61 3.22
CA VAL A 207 -7.68 -10.46 3.21
C VAL A 207 -9.14 -10.84 3.46
N ASP A 208 -9.36 -11.93 4.21
CA ASP A 208 -10.69 -12.52 4.48
C ASP A 208 -11.62 -11.62 5.29
N SER A 209 -11.07 -10.83 6.21
CA SER A 209 -11.86 -9.89 7.02
C SER A 209 -12.36 -8.71 6.16
N PRO A 210 -13.57 -8.17 6.40
CA PRO A 210 -13.99 -6.92 5.77
C PRO A 210 -13.29 -5.69 6.36
N TYR A 211 -12.59 -5.84 7.50
CA TYR A 211 -11.90 -4.76 8.17
C TYR A 211 -10.49 -4.57 7.59
N PRO A 212 -10.12 -3.34 7.17
CA PRO A 212 -8.78 -3.06 6.67
C PRO A 212 -7.72 -3.38 7.71
N THR A 213 -6.54 -3.81 7.27
CA THR A 213 -5.40 -4.21 8.11
C THR A 213 -5.62 -5.39 9.05
N ASP A 214 -6.82 -6.00 9.02
CA ASP A 214 -7.08 -7.26 9.67
C ASP A 214 -6.69 -8.41 8.72
N TYR A 215 -5.60 -9.07 9.07
CA TYR A 215 -4.98 -10.17 8.30
C TYR A 215 -5.14 -11.52 9.00
N ARG A 216 -6.22 -11.67 9.77
CA ARG A 216 -6.66 -12.97 10.28
C ARG A 216 -7.25 -13.80 9.14
N SER A 217 -6.90 -15.07 9.13
CA SER A 217 -7.48 -16.09 8.25
C SER A 217 -8.95 -16.34 8.60
N ARG A 218 -9.73 -16.94 7.68
CA ARG A 218 -11.11 -17.38 8.00
C ARG A 218 -11.19 -18.22 9.27
N GLN A 219 -10.24 -19.13 9.46
CA GLN A 219 -10.19 -20.00 10.64
C GLN A 219 -10.02 -19.18 11.94
N GLU A 220 -9.18 -18.14 11.92
CA GLU A 220 -9.00 -17.24 13.07
C GLU A 220 -10.20 -16.31 13.31
N LEU A 221 -11.00 -16.01 12.26
CA LEU A 221 -12.22 -15.21 12.36
C LEU A 221 -13.42 -16.02 12.88
N GLU A 222 -13.47 -17.31 12.55
CA GLU A 222 -14.53 -18.24 12.96
C GLU A 222 -14.25 -18.91 14.31
N ALA A 223 -13.04 -18.75 14.86
CA ALA A 223 -12.68 -19.26 16.18
C ALA A 223 -13.53 -18.58 17.28
N PRO A 224 -14.10 -19.36 18.22
CA PRO A 224 -14.98 -18.86 19.29
C PRO A 224 -14.28 -18.02 20.36
#